data_AF-A0A3C1Q7N4-F1
#
_entry.id   AF-A0A3C1Q7N4-F1
#
_cell.length_a   1.000
_cell.length_b   1.000
_cell.length_c   1.000
_cell.angle_alpha   90.00
_cell.angle_beta   90.00
_cell.angle_gamma   90.00
#
_symmetry.space_group_name_H-M   'P 1'
#
loop_
_entity.id
_entity.type
_entity.pdbx_description
1 polymer ?
#
loop_
_entity_poly.entity_id
_entity_poly.type
_entity_poly.pdbx_seq_one_letter_code
_entity_poly.pdbx_strand_id
1 'polypeptide(L)' 'MSKLNFEMVFTPNDVDPSGYPPIRDKSDYPILASAIIADVDVFITGDKDFLTLDVESPEILTISQFAAKYM' A
#
# COMPACT_ATOMS: atom_id res chain seq x y z
N MET A 1 14.80 22.21 -7.51
CA MET A 1 14.03 21.25 -6.69
C MET A 1 12.75 20.95 -7.47
N SER A 2 12.71 19.85 -8.20
CA SER A 2 11.47 19.37 -8.82
C SER A 2 10.50 18.98 -7.71
N LYS A 3 9.27 19.51 -7.72
CA LYS A 3 8.22 19.06 -6.80
C LYS A 3 7.74 17.69 -7.29
N LEU A 4 7.64 16.71 -6.39
CA LEU A 4 6.94 15.46 -6.69
C LEU A 4 5.48 15.79 -6.99
N ASN A 5 4.97 15.32 -8.13
CA ASN A 5 3.55 15.35 -8.40
C ASN A 5 2.89 14.31 -7.49
N PHE A 6 1.75 14.68 -6.90
CA PHE A 6 0.97 13.79 -6.07
C PHE A 6 -0.51 14.00 -6.34
N GLU A 7 -1.27 12.94 -6.12
CA GLU A 7 -2.74 12.94 -6.15
C GLU A 7 -3.24 12.51 -4.77
N MET A 8 -4.37 13.08 -4.35
CA MET A 8 -5.05 12.68 -3.12
C MET A 8 -6.06 11.59 -3.48
N VAL A 9 -5.95 10.43 -2.83
CA VAL A 9 -6.88 9.32 -3.01
C VAL A 9 -7.86 9.25 -1.85
N PHE A 10 -9.04 8.68 -2.11
CA PHE A 10 -10.04 8.43 -1.07
C PHE A 10 -9.59 7.30 -0.13
N THR A 11 -9.83 7.49 1.17
CA THR A 11 -9.63 6.44 2.17
C THR A 11 -10.98 6.03 2.77
N PRO A 12 -11.37 4.75 2.69
CA PRO A 12 -12.58 4.26 3.33
C PRO A 12 -12.46 4.35 4.86
N ASN A 13 -13.49 4.86 5.53
CA ASN A 13 -13.52 4.96 6.99
C ASN A 13 -13.82 3.61 7.65
N ASP A 14 -14.65 2.79 7.00
CA ASP A 14 -15.06 1.48 7.46
C ASP A 14 -14.60 0.43 6.45
N VAL A 15 -13.63 -0.39 6.84
CA VAL A 15 -13.11 -1.50 6.03
C VAL A 15 -13.47 -2.80 6.71
N ASP A 16 -14.16 -3.69 6.00
CA ASP A 16 -14.40 -5.05 6.47
C ASP A 16 -13.11 -5.87 6.32
N PRO A 17 -12.45 -6.28 7.42
CA PRO A 17 -11.19 -7.01 7.37
C PRO A 17 -11.30 -8.37 6.66
N SER A 18 -12.50 -8.95 6.57
CA SER A 18 -12.68 -10.27 5.95
C SER A 18 -12.40 -10.29 4.44
N GLY A 19 -12.42 -9.13 3.80
CA GLY A 19 -12.09 -8.97 2.38
C GLY A 19 -10.61 -8.76 2.07
N TYR A 20 -9.74 -8.72 3.09
CA TYR A 20 -8.32 -8.38 2.93
C TYR A 20 -7.43 -9.44 3.59
N PRO A 21 -6.17 -9.55 3.16
CA PRO A 21 -5.19 -10.36 3.89
C PRO A 21 -5.07 -9.89 5.34
N PRO A 22 -4.85 -10.82 6.28
CA PRO A 22 -4.78 -10.48 7.69
C PRO A 22 -3.58 -9.58 7.97
N ILE A 23 -3.85 -8.35 8.42
CA ILE A 23 -2.85 -7.41 8.92
C ILE A 23 -2.81 -7.48 10.44
N ARG A 24 -1.62 -7.30 11.04
CA ARG A 24 -1.43 -7.29 12.49
C ARG A 24 -2.18 -6.13 13.15
N ASP A 25 -2.02 -4.91 12.65
CA ASP A 25 -2.77 -3.74 13.10
C ASP A 25 -4.04 -3.57 12.27
N LYS A 26 -5.19 -3.47 12.94
CA LYS A 26 -6.47 -3.25 12.26
C LYS A 26 -6.58 -1.82 11.71
N SER A 27 -5.80 -0.90 12.24
CA SER A 27 -5.78 0.50 11.80
C SER A 27 -5.11 0.67 10.43
N ASP A 28 -4.43 -0.38 9.95
CA ASP A 28 -3.75 -0.40 8.66
C ASP A 28 -4.66 -0.83 7.49
N TYR A 29 -5.82 -1.43 7.78
CA TYR A 29 -6.77 -1.82 6.72
C TYR A 29 -7.20 -0.65 5.83
N PRO A 30 -7.54 0.54 6.35
CA PRO A 30 -7.81 1.70 5.50
C PRO A 30 -6.67 2.05 4.56
N ILE A 31 -5.41 1.92 4.98
CA ILE A 31 -4.24 2.24 4.15
C ILE A 31 -4.12 1.25 2.99
N LEU A 32 -4.21 -0.05 3.28
CA LEU A 32 -4.18 -1.09 2.25
C LEU A 32 -5.37 -0.95 1.29
N ALA A 33 -6.58 -0.73 1.84
CA ALA A 33 -7.78 -0.55 1.05
C ALA A 33 -7.67 0.65 0.12
N SER A 34 -7.13 1.78 0.56
CA SER A 34 -6.89 2.95 -0.30
C SER A 34 -5.96 2.62 -1.46
N ALA A 35 -4.86 1.90 -1.20
CA ALA A 35 -3.91 1.52 -2.24
C ALA A 35 -4.55 0.60 -3.30
N ILE A 36 -5.36 -0.36 -2.86
CA ILE A 36 -6.11 -1.27 -3.75
C ILE A 36 -7.20 -0.52 -4.53
N ILE A 37 -7.98 0.35 -3.88
CA ILE A 37 -9.07 1.12 -4.53
C ILE A 37 -8.50 2.12 -5.55
N ALA A 38 -7.36 2.73 -5.23
CA ALA A 38 -6.66 3.63 -6.13
C ALA A 38 -5.94 2.91 -7.29
N ASP A 39 -5.96 1.57 -7.29
CA ASP A 39 -5.37 0.72 -8.34
C ASP A 39 -3.91 1.09 -8.63
N VAL A 40 -3.12 1.27 -7.56
CA VAL A 40 -1.71 1.60 -7.71
C VAL A 40 -0.92 0.37 -8.15
N ASP A 41 0.09 0.53 -9.00
CA ASP A 41 0.94 -0.60 -9.39
C ASP A 41 1.86 -1.03 -8.24
N VAL A 42 2.39 -0.06 -7.49
CA VAL A 42 3.38 -0.27 -6.44
C VAL A 42 3.02 0.51 -5.17
N PHE A 43 3.00 -0.19 -4.04
CA PHE A 43 2.90 0.40 -2.72
C PHE A 43 4.27 0.37 -2.01
N ILE A 44 4.96 1.50 -2.02
CA ILE A 44 6.26 1.66 -1.36
C ILE A 44 6.07 1.92 0.14
N THR A 45 6.63 1.08 0.99
CA THR A 45 6.55 1.23 2.46
C THR A 45 7.81 0.71 3.17
N GLY A 46 8.07 1.26 4.36
CA GLY A 46 9.08 0.74 5.29
C GLY A 46 8.49 -0.15 6.38
N ASP A 47 7.16 -0.28 6.42
CA ASP A 47 6.46 -1.03 7.45
C ASP A 47 6.44 -2.53 7.10
N LYS A 48 6.90 -3.34 8.05
CA LYS A 48 7.04 -4.79 7.89
C LYS A 48 5.71 -5.51 7.86
N ASP A 49 4.66 -4.97 8.47
CA ASP A 49 3.37 -5.65 8.50
C ASP A 49 2.80 -5.75 7.09
N PHE A 50 2.89 -4.66 6.31
CA PHE A 50 2.49 -4.64 4.90
C PHE A 50 3.41 -5.50 4.02
N LEU A 51 4.73 -5.47 4.24
CA LEU A 51 5.69 -6.24 3.43
C LEU A 51 5.52 -7.76 3.54
N THR A 52 4.80 -8.24 4.56
CA THR A 52 4.49 -9.67 4.73
C THR A 52 3.14 -10.08 4.17
N LEU A 53 2.36 -9.13 3.64
CA LEU A 53 1.05 -9.42 3.08
C LEU A 53 1.15 -10.11 1.73
N ASP A 54 0.31 -11.13 1.56
CA ASP A 54 0.10 -11.80 0.29
C ASP A 54 -1.10 -11.15 -0.40
N VAL A 55 -0.83 -10.16 -1.24
CA VAL A 55 -1.80 -9.43 -2.06
C VAL A 55 -1.48 -9.62 -3.55
N GLU A 56 -2.50 -9.79 -4.38
CA GLU A 56 -2.33 -9.91 -5.83
C GLU A 56 -1.90 -8.58 -6.47
N SER A 57 -2.48 -7.47 -6.00
CA SER A 57 -2.13 -6.09 -6.37
C SER A 57 -2.54 -5.17 -5.21
N PRO A 58 -1.75 -4.14 -4.84
CA PRO A 58 -0.49 -3.67 -5.48
C PRO A 58 0.76 -4.48 -5.12
N GLU A 59 1.86 -4.32 -5.88
CA GLU A 59 3.17 -4.83 -5.47
C GLU A 59 3.72 -4.03 -4.28
N ILE A 60 3.97 -4.68 -3.14
CA ILE A 60 4.45 -4.01 -1.93
C ILE A 60 5.98 -4.13 -1.84
N LEU A 61 6.68 -2.98 -1.79
CA LEU A 61 8.14 -2.92 -1.81
C LEU A 61 8.70 -1.92 -0.80
N THR A 62 9.92 -2.12 -0.35
CA THR A 62 10.70 -1.04 0.27
C THR A 62 11.21 -0.06 -0.78
N ILE A 63 11.60 1.14 -0.36
CA ILE A 63 12.21 2.13 -1.27
C ILE A 63 13.48 1.59 -1.97
N SER A 64 14.28 0.77 -1.28
CA SER A 64 15.48 0.19 -1.87
C SER A 64 15.16 -0.90 -2.88
N GLN A 65 14.11 -1.70 -2.64
CA GLN A 65 13.64 -2.69 -3.60
C GLN A 65 13.04 -2.03 -4.84
N PHE A 66 12.22 -0.99 -4.64
CA PHE A 66 11.67 -0.20 -5.76
C PHE A 66 12.78 0.40 -6.61
N ALA A 67 13.76 1.07 -5.98
CA ALA A 67 14.89 1.64 -6.68
C ALA A 67 15.69 0.59 -7.45
N ALA A 68 15.94 -0.59 -6.87
CA ALA A 68 16.68 -1.66 -7.54
C ALA A 68 15.92 -2.26 -8.75
N LYS A 69 14.59 -2.22 -8.75
CA LYS A 69 13.75 -2.84 -9.78
C LYS A 69 13.35 -1.88 -10.90
N TYR A 70 13.17 -0.60 -10.59
CA TYR A 70 12.51 0.37 -11.47
C TYR A 70 13.28 1.69 -11.68
N MET A 71 14.44 1.91 -11.04
CA MET A 71 15.25 3.12 -11.18
C MET A 71 16.64 2.86 -11.77
#